data_AF-A0A3D1ESH8-F1
#
_entry.id   AF-A0A3D1ESH8-F1
#
_cell.length_a   1.000
_cell.length_b   1.000
_cell.length_c   1.000
_cell.angle_alpha   90.00
_cell.angle_beta   90.00
_cell.angle_gamma   90.00
#
_symmetry.space_group_name_H-M   'P 1'
#
loop_
_entity.id
_entity.type
_entity.pdbx_description
1 polymer ?
#
loop_
_entity_poly.entity_id
_entity_poly.type
_entity_poly.pdbx_seq_one_letter_code
_entity_poly.pdbx_strand_id
1 'polypeptide(L)'
;MKSNGAALALLPECPAQPWVAATSKASPHDAEPAGGPRESRQAAAAQAAEIALLGGSIEQREEGARLNTAVFWDHHGREQLRYSKMHIPDEPGFREAAHYDPSTNAVRCVEYHGWRIGVQICSDNQRPTGCQMLAAQGRDLILNPRATDR
;
A
#
# COMPACT_ATOMS: atom_id res chain seq x y z
N MET A 1 -9.30 -17.29 12.89
CA MET A 1 -8.30 -17.97 13.76
C MET A 1 -6.92 -17.88 13.12
N LYS A 2 -5.93 -17.40 13.87
CA LYS A 2 -4.50 -17.35 13.47
C LYS A 2 -3.88 -18.74 13.61
N SER A 3 -3.88 -19.55 12.56
CA SER A 3 -3.38 -20.94 12.66
C SER A 3 -1.88 -21.05 12.93
N ASN A 4 -1.09 -20.03 12.55
CA ASN A 4 0.39 -20.07 12.61
C ASN A 4 1.02 -18.95 13.48
N GLY A 5 0.23 -18.25 14.32
CA GLY A 5 0.76 -17.24 15.26
C GLY A 5 1.23 -15.91 14.64
N ALA A 6 0.94 -15.64 13.37
CA ALA A 6 1.29 -14.37 12.73
C ALA A 6 0.61 -13.17 13.42
N ALA A 7 1.33 -12.06 13.59
CA ALA A 7 0.79 -10.81 14.16
C ALA A 7 0.51 -9.73 13.10
N LEU A 8 1.10 -9.87 11.91
CA LEU A 8 1.02 -8.94 10.79
C LEU A 8 1.01 -9.73 9.48
N ALA A 9 0.15 -9.34 8.54
CA ALA A 9 0.19 -9.78 7.15
C ALA A 9 0.58 -8.61 6.22
N LEU A 10 1.46 -8.88 5.26
CA LEU A 10 1.78 -7.99 4.15
C LEU A 10 1.17 -8.58 2.88
N LEU A 11 0.23 -7.89 2.27
CA LEU A 11 -0.32 -8.29 0.98
C LEU A 11 0.53 -7.75 -0.18
N PRO A 12 0.42 -8.33 -1.38
CA PRO A 12 0.97 -7.74 -2.60
C PRO A 12 0.38 -6.34 -2.86
N GLU A 13 1.01 -5.60 -3.77
CA GLU A 13 0.51 -4.30 -4.23
C GLU A 13 -0.86 -4.45 -4.93
N CYS A 14 -1.82 -3.57 -4.60
CA CYS A 14 -3.18 -3.61 -5.14
C CYS A 14 -3.86 -5.01 -5.10
N PRO A 15 -3.88 -5.69 -3.94
CA PRO A 15 -4.17 -7.13 -3.85
C PRO A 15 -5.63 -7.49 -4.12
N ALA A 16 -6.55 -6.52 -4.04
CA ALA A 16 -7.99 -6.71 -4.20
C ALA A 16 -8.49 -6.41 -5.62
N GLN A 17 -7.59 -6.40 -6.62
CA GLN A 17 -7.91 -6.20 -8.03
C GLN A 17 -6.86 -6.83 -8.95
N PRO A 18 -7.19 -7.04 -10.24
CA PRO A 18 -6.20 -7.39 -11.25
C PRO A 18 -5.11 -6.31 -11.36
N TRP A 19 -3.93 -6.70 -11.85
CA TRP A 19 -2.88 -5.73 -12.19
C TRP A 19 -3.26 -4.96 -13.46
N VAL A 20 -4.04 -3.89 -13.31
CA VAL A 20 -4.54 -3.05 -14.41
C VAL A 20 -3.44 -2.27 -15.11
N ALA A 21 -2.35 -1.97 -14.38
CA ALA A 21 -1.16 -1.29 -14.89
C ALA A 21 -0.31 -2.15 -15.85
N ALA A 22 -0.73 -3.37 -16.19
CA ALA A 22 -0.17 -4.09 -17.35
C ALA A 22 -0.37 -3.35 -18.69
N THR A 23 -1.35 -2.44 -18.76
CA THR A 23 -1.70 -1.68 -19.96
C THR A 23 -1.90 -0.20 -19.62
N SER A 24 -1.89 0.69 -20.61
CA SER A 24 -2.18 2.11 -20.42
C SER A 24 -3.68 2.46 -20.43
N LYS A 25 -4.58 1.47 -20.33
CA LYS A 25 -6.03 1.68 -20.39
C LYS A 25 -6.62 1.75 -18.99
N ALA A 26 -6.70 2.96 -18.44
CA ALA A 26 -7.36 3.18 -17.15
C ALA A 26 -8.89 3.20 -17.28
N SER A 27 -9.56 2.66 -16.27
CA SER A 27 -11.01 2.67 -16.10
C SER A 27 -11.40 3.46 -14.84
N PRO A 28 -12.55 4.14 -14.81
CA PRO A 28 -13.10 4.69 -13.57
C PRO A 28 -13.31 3.65 -12.46
N HIS A 29 -13.49 2.37 -12.80
CA HIS A 29 -13.72 1.29 -11.83
C HIS A 29 -12.43 0.77 -11.17
N ASP A 30 -11.27 1.20 -11.64
CA ASP A 30 -9.98 0.77 -11.12
C ASP A 30 -9.63 1.48 -9.81
N ALA A 31 -10.28 2.62 -9.52
CA ALA A 31 -10.04 3.43 -8.35
C ALA A 31 -11.30 3.56 -7.49
N GLU A 32 -11.13 3.65 -6.18
CA GLU A 32 -12.20 3.83 -5.19
C GLU A 32 -11.83 4.96 -4.22
N PRO A 33 -12.79 5.70 -3.63
CA PRO A 33 -12.47 6.63 -2.56
C PRO A 33 -11.86 5.88 -1.36
N ALA A 34 -11.10 6.59 -0.53
CA ALA A 34 -10.58 6.05 0.72
C ALA A 34 -11.71 5.43 1.58
N GLY A 35 -11.46 4.24 2.14
CA GLY A 35 -12.48 3.44 2.84
C GLY A 35 -13.44 2.71 1.90
N GLY A 36 -13.25 2.76 0.59
CA GLY A 36 -14.08 2.08 -0.41
C GLY A 36 -14.13 0.55 -0.25
N PRO A 37 -14.94 -0.14 -1.07
CA PRO A 37 -15.16 -1.58 -0.97
C PRO A 37 -13.91 -2.45 -0.84
N ARG A 38 -12.83 -2.17 -1.59
CA ARG A 38 -11.58 -2.93 -1.53
C ARG A 38 -10.85 -2.73 -0.20
N GLU A 39 -10.82 -1.52 0.32
CA GLU A 39 -10.22 -1.21 1.63
C GLU A 39 -11.07 -1.78 2.76
N SER A 40 -12.38 -1.60 2.72
CA SER A 40 -13.34 -2.15 3.68
C SER A 40 -13.23 -3.67 3.81
N ARG A 41 -13.07 -4.40 2.68
CA ARG A 41 -12.86 -5.84 2.69
C ARG A 41 -11.53 -6.24 3.36
N GLN A 42 -10.46 -5.48 3.13
CA GLN A 42 -9.16 -5.73 3.75
C GLN A 42 -9.17 -5.44 5.26
N ALA A 43 -9.80 -4.34 5.68
CA ALA A 43 -10.02 -4.01 7.09
C ALA A 43 -10.82 -5.09 7.82
N ALA A 44 -11.92 -5.55 7.23
CA ALA A 44 -12.73 -6.64 7.78
C ALA A 44 -11.95 -7.96 7.86
N ALA A 45 -11.08 -8.25 6.88
CA ALA A 45 -10.21 -9.42 6.90
C ALA A 45 -9.18 -9.35 8.04
N ALA A 46 -8.58 -8.17 8.26
CA ALA A 46 -7.66 -7.92 9.38
C ALA A 46 -8.35 -8.19 10.73
N GLN A 47 -9.55 -7.64 10.91
CA GLN A 47 -10.36 -7.86 12.12
C GLN A 47 -10.75 -9.33 12.32
N ALA A 48 -11.26 -10.00 11.27
CA ALA A 48 -11.70 -11.39 11.35
C ALA A 48 -10.54 -12.38 11.61
N ALA A 49 -9.34 -12.04 11.13
CA ALA A 49 -8.12 -12.79 11.41
C ALA A 49 -7.43 -12.35 12.72
N GLU A 50 -7.87 -11.24 13.32
CA GLU A 50 -7.31 -10.59 14.51
C GLU A 50 -5.82 -10.21 14.34
N ILE A 51 -5.35 -9.97 13.12
CA ILE A 51 -3.96 -9.57 12.81
C ILE A 51 -3.92 -8.18 12.20
N ALA A 52 -2.80 -7.47 12.35
CA ALA A 52 -2.56 -6.30 11.53
C ALA A 52 -2.39 -6.70 10.05
N LEU A 53 -2.71 -5.79 9.15
CA LEU A 53 -2.63 -6.01 7.72
C LEU A 53 -2.13 -4.74 7.03
N LEU A 54 -1.06 -4.86 6.25
CA LEU A 54 -0.72 -3.87 5.23
C LEU A 54 -1.25 -4.37 3.88
N GLY A 55 -2.16 -3.60 3.31
CA GLY A 55 -2.71 -3.82 1.99
C GLY A 55 -2.86 -2.50 1.26
N GLY A 56 -3.78 -2.42 0.30
CA GLY A 56 -3.94 -1.19 -0.47
C GLY A 56 -4.90 -1.28 -1.63
N SER A 57 -5.01 -0.18 -2.37
CA SER A 57 -5.81 -0.05 -3.58
C SER A 57 -5.36 1.17 -4.39
N ILE A 58 -5.92 1.34 -5.59
CA ILE A 58 -5.86 2.65 -6.26
C ILE A 58 -6.96 3.51 -5.65
N GLU A 59 -6.54 4.58 -5.01
CA GLU A 59 -7.41 5.49 -4.30
C GLU A 59 -7.74 6.68 -5.18
N GLN A 60 -9.03 7.00 -5.28
CA GLN A 60 -9.51 8.22 -5.90
C GLN A 60 -9.56 9.35 -4.86
N ARG A 61 -8.92 10.47 -5.18
CA ARG A 61 -8.93 11.71 -4.41
C ARG A 61 -9.83 12.75 -5.05
N GLU A 62 -10.00 13.86 -4.34
CA GLU A 62 -10.65 15.06 -4.87
C GLU A 62 -9.94 15.51 -6.16
N GLU A 63 -10.66 16.27 -7.00
CA GLU A 63 -10.18 16.76 -8.29
C GLU A 63 -9.80 15.65 -9.30
N GLY A 64 -10.09 14.38 -8.99
CA GLY A 64 -9.91 13.25 -9.89
C GLY A 64 -8.53 12.61 -9.84
N ALA A 65 -7.64 13.08 -8.97
CA ALA A 65 -6.33 12.48 -8.76
C ALA A 65 -6.47 11.03 -8.30
N ARG A 66 -5.57 10.16 -8.78
CA ARG A 66 -5.58 8.73 -8.44
C ARG A 66 -4.23 8.38 -7.83
N LEU A 67 -4.22 7.69 -6.70
CA LEU A 67 -2.98 7.35 -5.99
C LEU A 67 -2.91 5.86 -5.73
N ASN A 68 -1.77 5.24 -6.01
CA ASN A 68 -1.52 3.89 -5.53
C ASN A 68 -1.20 3.95 -4.04
N THR A 69 -2.13 3.49 -3.21
CA THR A 69 -2.13 3.74 -1.77
C THR A 69 -2.08 2.44 -0.98
N ALA A 70 -1.11 2.35 -0.08
CA ALA A 70 -1.02 1.34 0.95
C ALA A 70 -1.64 1.83 2.27
N VAL A 71 -2.36 0.95 2.93
CA VAL A 71 -3.05 1.23 4.19
C VAL A 71 -2.70 0.14 5.20
N PHE A 72 -2.35 0.56 6.41
CA PHE A 72 -2.10 -0.33 7.54
C PHE A 72 -3.33 -0.35 8.44
N TRP A 73 -3.95 -1.50 8.60
CA TRP A 73 -5.03 -1.73 9.57
C TRP A 73 -4.50 -2.51 10.77
N ASP A 74 -4.90 -2.11 11.98
CA ASP A 74 -4.64 -2.88 13.20
C ASP A 74 -5.50 -4.17 13.25
N HIS A 75 -5.30 -4.98 14.28
CA HIS A 75 -6.07 -6.21 14.51
C HIS A 75 -7.56 -5.99 14.79
N HIS A 76 -8.01 -4.75 14.96
CA HIS A 76 -9.42 -4.39 15.06
C HIS A 76 -9.99 -3.88 13.73
N GLY A 77 -9.20 -3.88 12.65
CA GLY A 77 -9.58 -3.33 11.35
C GLY A 77 -9.52 -1.80 11.28
N ARG A 78 -8.90 -1.13 12.25
CA ARG A 78 -8.80 0.35 12.27
C ARG A 78 -7.55 0.79 11.54
N GLU A 79 -7.71 1.74 10.62
CA GLU A 79 -6.59 2.36 9.90
C GLU A 79 -5.65 3.08 10.88
N GLN A 80 -4.37 2.76 10.81
CA GLN A 80 -3.30 3.39 11.61
C GLN A 80 -2.35 4.22 10.75
N LEU A 81 -2.24 3.89 9.46
CA LEU A 81 -1.35 4.58 8.53
C LEU A 81 -1.87 4.45 7.11
N ARG A 82 -1.65 5.52 6.34
CA ARG A 82 -1.87 5.58 4.90
C ARG A 82 -0.65 6.20 4.23
N TYR A 83 -0.20 5.57 3.14
CA TYR A 83 0.95 6.00 2.35
C TYR A 83 0.67 5.79 0.87
N SER A 84 1.01 6.77 0.03
CA SER A 84 0.81 6.69 -1.41
C SER A 84 2.16 6.70 -2.13
N LYS A 85 2.26 5.89 -3.20
CA LYS A 85 3.48 5.63 -3.96
C LYS A 85 4.03 6.94 -4.55
N MET A 86 5.33 7.15 -4.43
CA MET A 86 5.98 8.37 -4.95
C MET A 86 6.60 8.14 -6.33
N HIS A 87 7.21 6.97 -6.53
CA HIS A 87 7.98 6.69 -7.74
C HIS A 87 7.16 5.81 -8.69
N ILE A 88 6.58 6.43 -9.71
CA ILE A 88 5.67 5.77 -10.66
C ILE A 88 6.46 5.32 -11.91
N PRO A 89 6.70 4.02 -12.13
CA PRO A 89 7.33 3.52 -13.34
C PRO A 89 6.40 3.67 -14.57
N ASP A 90 7.02 3.80 -15.73
CA ASP A 90 6.35 3.69 -17.03
C ASP A 90 7.21 2.82 -17.96
N GLU A 91 7.02 1.51 -17.84
CA GLU A 91 7.76 0.50 -18.60
C GLU A 91 6.80 -0.61 -19.06
N PRO A 92 7.18 -1.44 -20.05
CA PRO A 92 6.33 -2.56 -20.49
C PRO A 92 5.94 -3.47 -19.30
N GLY A 93 4.65 -3.75 -19.15
CA GLY A 93 4.10 -4.51 -18.00
C GLY A 93 3.78 -3.65 -16.76
N PHE A 94 4.30 -2.43 -16.69
CA PHE A 94 4.15 -1.49 -15.56
C PHE A 94 3.88 -0.07 -16.08
N ARG A 95 2.77 0.10 -16.80
CA ARG A 95 2.25 1.37 -17.33
C ARG A 95 1.54 2.18 -16.26
N GLU A 96 2.15 2.32 -15.09
CA GLU A 96 1.50 2.82 -13.88
C GLU A 96 1.07 4.29 -13.98
N ALA A 97 1.85 5.10 -14.70
CA ALA A 97 1.55 6.53 -14.93
C ALA A 97 0.24 6.79 -15.69
N ALA A 98 -0.36 5.78 -16.33
CA ALA A 98 -1.68 5.89 -16.94
C ALA A 98 -2.83 5.72 -15.92
N HIS A 99 -2.54 5.17 -14.74
CA HIS A 99 -3.55 4.77 -13.74
C HIS A 99 -3.54 5.62 -12.48
N TYR A 100 -2.38 6.14 -12.09
CA TYR A 100 -2.23 6.94 -10.87
C TYR A 100 -1.04 7.90 -10.93
N ASP A 101 -1.23 9.00 -10.22
CA ASP A 101 -0.31 10.11 -10.04
C ASP A 101 0.74 9.81 -8.95
N PRO A 102 1.93 10.43 -9.03
CA PRO A 102 2.91 10.35 -7.95
C PRO A 102 2.42 11.12 -6.71
N SER A 103 2.60 10.53 -5.53
CA SER A 103 2.42 11.25 -4.27
C SER A 103 3.61 12.16 -3.98
N THR A 104 3.35 13.29 -3.32
CA THR A 104 4.37 14.20 -2.75
C THR A 104 4.55 14.04 -1.24
N ASN A 105 3.85 13.07 -0.63
CA ASN A 105 3.89 12.86 0.80
C ASN A 105 5.24 12.27 1.25
N ALA A 106 5.74 12.76 2.38
CA ALA A 106 6.90 12.13 3.02
C ALA A 106 6.61 10.67 3.42
N VAL A 107 7.67 9.87 3.52
CA VAL A 107 7.60 8.50 4.05
C VAL A 107 6.85 8.47 5.38
N ARG A 108 5.96 7.48 5.54
CA ARG A 108 5.10 7.36 6.72
C ARG A 108 5.51 6.17 7.57
N CYS A 109 5.24 6.28 8.86
CA CYS A 109 5.51 5.22 9.82
C CYS A 109 4.40 5.02 10.84
N VAL A 110 4.36 3.82 11.39
CA VAL A 110 3.43 3.40 12.43
C VAL A 110 4.20 2.58 13.48
N GLU A 111 3.74 2.62 14.72
CA GLU A 111 4.22 1.72 15.77
C GLU A 111 3.14 0.69 16.08
N TYR A 112 3.51 -0.58 16.05
CA TYR A 112 2.57 -1.68 16.29
C TYR A 112 3.26 -2.81 17.05
N HIS A 113 2.73 -3.14 18.23
CA HIS A 113 3.34 -4.14 19.15
C HIS A 113 4.85 -3.94 19.39
N GLY A 114 5.30 -2.69 19.53
CA GLY A 114 6.71 -2.36 19.77
C GLY A 114 7.57 -2.36 18.51
N TRP A 115 7.04 -2.72 17.34
CA TRP A 115 7.74 -2.56 16.07
C TRP A 115 7.54 -1.15 15.52
N ARG A 116 8.64 -0.49 15.12
CA ARG A 116 8.61 0.79 14.41
C ARG A 116 8.67 0.53 12.92
N ILE A 117 7.53 0.67 12.26
CA ILE A 117 7.30 0.22 10.89
C ILE A 117 7.31 1.41 9.94
N GLY A 118 8.14 1.37 8.90
CA GLY A 118 8.07 2.25 7.73
C GLY A 118 7.33 1.57 6.57
N VAL A 119 6.74 2.36 5.68
CA VAL A 119 6.07 1.86 4.47
C VAL A 119 6.61 2.56 3.22
N GLN A 120 6.89 1.76 2.19
CA GLN A 120 7.21 2.20 0.82
C GLN A 120 6.54 1.24 -0.16
N ILE A 121 6.20 1.65 -1.39
CA ILE A 121 5.50 0.75 -2.32
C ILE A 121 6.39 0.44 -3.53
N CYS A 122 6.61 -0.85 -3.80
CA CYS A 122 7.28 -1.35 -5.01
C CYS A 122 8.54 -0.53 -5.39
N SER A 123 8.51 0.15 -6.54
CA SER A 123 9.58 0.99 -7.12
C SER A 123 10.11 2.11 -6.22
N ASP A 124 9.40 2.47 -5.13
CA ASP A 124 9.93 3.37 -4.11
C ASP A 124 11.23 2.82 -3.49
N ASN A 125 11.36 1.49 -3.33
CA ASN A 125 12.55 0.89 -2.71
C ASN A 125 13.79 0.90 -3.62
N GLN A 126 13.61 1.19 -4.91
CA GLN A 126 14.73 1.28 -5.86
C GLN A 126 15.49 2.61 -5.71
N ARG A 127 14.95 3.57 -4.94
CA ARG A 127 15.61 4.83 -4.60
C ARG A 127 16.02 4.77 -3.12
N PRO A 128 17.31 4.89 -2.79
CA PRO A 128 17.78 4.68 -1.42
C PRO A 128 17.26 5.73 -0.43
N THR A 129 16.90 6.93 -0.91
CA THR A 129 16.52 8.07 -0.08
C THR A 129 15.38 7.77 0.88
N GLY A 130 14.32 7.09 0.42
CA GLY A 130 13.19 6.73 1.28
C GLY A 130 13.59 5.77 2.41
N CYS A 131 14.37 4.74 2.09
CA CYS A 131 14.92 3.80 3.07
C CYS A 131 15.84 4.51 4.09
N GLN A 132 16.70 5.41 3.62
CA GLN A 132 17.60 6.19 4.47
C GLN A 132 16.84 7.12 5.42
N MET A 133 15.79 7.79 4.94
CA MET A 133 14.93 8.63 5.77
C MET A 133 14.22 7.82 6.86
N LEU A 134 13.67 6.65 6.51
CA LEU A 134 13.03 5.75 7.48
C LEU A 134 14.04 5.22 8.52
N ALA A 135 15.24 4.83 8.07
CA ALA A 135 16.31 4.41 8.98
C ALA A 135 16.75 5.53 9.94
N ALA A 136 16.92 6.76 9.44
CA ALA A 136 17.26 7.93 10.25
C ALA A 136 16.15 8.28 11.27
N GLN A 137 14.89 7.96 10.97
CA GLN A 137 13.76 8.06 11.90
C GLN A 137 13.69 6.89 12.90
N GLY A 138 14.67 5.99 12.91
CA GLY A 138 14.76 4.86 13.84
C GLY A 138 13.72 3.78 13.60
N ARG A 139 13.31 3.54 12.34
CA ARG A 139 12.41 2.42 12.02
C ARG A 139 13.15 1.09 12.04
N ASP A 140 12.51 0.08 12.63
CA ASP A 140 13.07 -1.28 12.76
C ASP A 140 12.89 -2.10 11.49
N LEU A 141 11.83 -1.79 10.72
CA LEU A 141 11.45 -2.55 9.54
C LEU A 141 10.75 -1.67 8.50
N ILE A 142 10.94 -2.00 7.23
CA ILE A 142 10.27 -1.35 6.10
C ILE A 142 9.42 -2.40 5.40
N LEU A 143 8.11 -2.17 5.33
CA LEU A 143 7.20 -2.99 4.55
C LEU A 143 7.12 -2.45 3.12
N ASN A 144 7.27 -3.35 2.14
CA ASN A 144 7.22 -3.02 0.73
C ASN A 144 6.28 -3.97 -0.03
N PRO A 145 4.97 -3.66 -0.13
CA PRO A 145 4.08 -4.38 -1.03
C PRO A 145 4.54 -4.15 -2.47
N ARG A 146 4.52 -5.21 -3.26
CA ARG A 146 5.08 -5.21 -4.62
C ARG A 146 4.25 -6.06 -5.57
N ALA A 147 4.12 -5.60 -6.81
CA ALA A 147 3.79 -6.42 -7.97
C ALA A 147 5.07 -6.70 -8.79
N THR A 148 5.25 -7.96 -9.21
CA THR A 148 6.33 -8.37 -10.11
C THR A 148 5.79 -9.31 -11.18
N ASP A 149 6.49 -9.40 -12.30
CA ASP A 149 6.24 -10.42 -13.30
C ASP A 149 6.38 -11.83 -12.67
N ARG A 150 5.66 -12.81 -13.22
CA ARG A 150 5.79 -14.21 -12.82
C ARG A 150 6.96 -14.89 -13.51
#